data_AF-A0A2M8W103-F1
#
_entry.id   AF-A0A2M8W103-F1
#
_cell.length_a   1.000
_cell.length_b   1.000
_cell.length_c   1.000
_cell.angle_alpha   90.00
_cell.angle_beta   90.00
_cell.angle_gamma   90.00
#
_symmetry.space_group_name_H-M   'P 1'
#
loop_
_entity.id
_entity.type
_entity.pdbx_description
1 polymer ?
#
loop_
_entity_poly.entity_id
_entity_poly.type
_entity_poly.pdbx_seq_one_letter_code
_entity_poly.pdbx_strand_id
1 'polypeptide(L)'
;MRALSFSVLALILITACGNTDRPLRDLQSAGGGPDEFAVIPLDPLEIPQTRDLPTPTPGGTNRADPSPNADAIVALGGSPSAQIAGGVPAGDAALVAQTSRYGVDPNIRAVLAAEDEARLNRARRSNVINPLGRDRYFPAYRREALDASAELARLQDLGVRVPQVPSETVDAGETAGSGLLGRLGVDENCVFTTVGSPDGRLRRVCTDDAAE
;
A
#
# COMPACT_ATOMS: atom_id res chain seq x y z
N MET A 1 34.60 16.79 -32.26
CA MET A 1 33.15 16.89 -32.52
C MET A 1 32.48 15.53 -32.73
N ARG A 2 32.99 14.65 -33.62
CA ARG A 2 32.39 13.32 -33.88
C ARG A 2 32.34 12.37 -32.67
N ALA A 3 33.39 12.33 -31.85
CA ALA A 3 33.43 11.51 -30.63
C ALA A 3 32.39 11.95 -29.57
N LEU A 4 32.11 13.25 -29.50
CA LEU A 4 31.16 13.83 -28.56
C LEU A 4 29.72 13.50 -28.97
N SER A 5 29.43 13.53 -30.28
CA SER A 5 28.14 13.07 -30.81
C SER A 5 27.90 11.56 -30.61
N PHE A 6 28.94 10.73 -30.70
CA PHE A 6 28.81 9.29 -30.43
C PHE A 6 28.58 8.99 -28.94
N SER A 7 29.22 9.73 -28.04
CA SER A 7 29.01 9.60 -26.59
C SER A 7 27.60 10.01 -26.17
N VAL A 8 27.07 11.12 -26.72
CA VAL A 8 25.70 11.57 -26.45
C VAL A 8 24.67 10.58 -27.00
N LEU A 9 24.89 10.05 -28.20
CA LEU A 9 24.02 9.04 -28.80
C LEU A 9 24.01 7.74 -27.98
N ALA A 10 25.18 7.30 -27.48
CA ALA A 10 25.29 6.13 -26.62
C ALA A 10 24.56 6.30 -25.29
N LEU A 11 24.65 7.48 -24.66
CA LEU A 11 23.91 7.81 -23.44
C LEU A 11 22.39 7.76 -23.65
N ILE A 12 21.89 8.31 -24.77
CA ILE A 12 20.46 8.28 -25.11
C ILE A 12 19.96 6.84 -25.30
N LEU A 13 20.73 6.00 -26.01
CA LEU A 13 20.37 4.60 -26.26
C LEU A 13 20.33 3.76 -24.98
N ILE A 14 21.21 4.03 -24.00
CA ILE A 14 21.21 3.30 -22.72
C ILE A 14 20.02 3.69 -21.84
N THR A 15 19.59 4.97 -21.87
CA THR A 15 18.41 5.41 -21.10
C THR A 15 17.07 4.91 -21.66
N ALA A 16 17.03 4.51 -22.94
CA ALA A 16 15.81 4.01 -23.58
C ALA A 16 15.46 2.55 -23.23
N CYS A 17 16.36 1.81 -22.59
CA CYS A 17 16.12 0.45 -22.09
C CYS A 17 15.66 0.41 -20.62
N GLY A 18 15.36 1.56 -20.01
CA GLY A 18 14.65 1.60 -18.73
C GLY A 18 13.16 1.38 -18.96
N ASN A 19 12.66 0.16 -18.78
CA ASN A 19 11.24 -0.16 -18.82
C ASN A 19 10.52 0.54 -17.65
N THR A 20 10.13 1.81 -17.84
CA THR A 20 9.44 2.63 -16.82
C THR A 20 7.92 2.61 -16.94
N ASP A 21 7.35 1.72 -17.77
CA ASP A 21 5.92 1.73 -18.08
C ASP A 21 5.04 1.14 -16.98
N ARG A 22 5.60 0.69 -15.86
CA ARG A 22 4.82 0.22 -14.71
C ARG A 22 4.83 1.24 -13.57
N PRO A 23 3.68 1.85 -13.23
CA PRO A 23 3.58 2.55 -11.97
C PRO A 23 3.78 1.52 -10.84
N LEU A 24 4.41 1.91 -9.73
CA LEU A 24 4.55 1.09 -8.52
C LEU A 24 3.20 0.60 -7.93
N ARG A 25 2.07 0.95 -8.54
CA ARG A 25 0.70 0.56 -8.17
C ARG A 25 0.09 -0.51 -9.07
N ASP A 26 0.75 -0.88 -10.16
CA ASP A 26 0.34 -1.99 -11.01
C ASP A 26 1.11 -3.23 -10.54
N LEU A 27 0.46 -4.08 -9.74
CA LEU A 27 1.02 -5.31 -9.18
C LEU A 27 0.72 -6.54 -10.04
N GLN A 28 0.07 -6.36 -11.20
CA GLN A 28 -0.27 -7.48 -12.07
C GLN A 28 1.00 -8.06 -12.71
N SER A 29 1.11 -9.37 -12.93
CA SER A 29 2.22 -9.92 -13.71
C SER A 29 2.06 -9.53 -15.19
N ALA A 30 3.17 -9.35 -15.93
CA ALA A 30 3.13 -8.97 -17.35
C ALA A 30 2.57 -10.08 -18.28
N GLY A 31 2.26 -11.26 -17.76
CA GLY A 31 1.70 -12.39 -18.49
C GLY A 31 0.24 -12.62 -18.15
N GLY A 32 -0.61 -12.80 -19.17
CA GLY A 32 -2.01 -13.23 -18.99
C GLY A 32 -2.18 -14.69 -18.56
N GLY A 33 -1.12 -15.31 -18.01
CA GLY A 33 -1.10 -16.69 -17.55
C GLY A 33 -0.85 -16.78 -16.04
N PRO A 34 -1.09 -17.94 -15.42
CA PRO A 34 -0.73 -18.18 -14.02
C PRO A 34 0.77 -17.93 -13.82
N ASP A 35 1.10 -17.16 -12.80
CA ASP A 35 2.49 -16.82 -12.45
C ASP A 35 3.28 -18.10 -12.11
N GLU A 36 4.33 -18.38 -12.87
CA GLU A 36 5.16 -19.59 -12.72
C GLU A 36 5.96 -19.63 -11.42
N PHE A 37 6.04 -18.51 -10.69
CA PHE A 37 6.68 -18.41 -9.38
C PHE A 37 5.68 -18.28 -8.23
N ALA A 38 4.37 -18.27 -8.52
CA ALA A 38 3.34 -18.26 -7.48
C ALA A 38 3.23 -19.65 -6.83
N VAL A 39 3.86 -19.79 -5.67
CA VAL A 39 3.56 -20.89 -4.75
C VAL A 39 2.25 -20.55 -4.06
N ILE A 40 1.20 -21.35 -4.30
CA ILE A 40 -0.03 -21.28 -3.51
C ILE A 40 0.20 -22.16 -2.27
N PRO A 41 0.45 -21.59 -1.08
CA PRO A 41 0.51 -22.38 0.14
C PRO A 41 -0.87 -22.97 0.40
N LEU A 42 -0.95 -24.29 0.59
CA LEU A 42 -2.15 -24.93 1.09
C LEU A 42 -2.14 -24.95 2.61
N ASP A 43 -3.33 -24.87 3.20
CA ASP A 43 -3.46 -25.04 4.63
C ASP A 43 -3.12 -26.48 5.05
N PRO A 44 -2.60 -26.68 6.26
CA PRO A 44 -2.31 -28.01 6.78
C PRO A 44 -3.56 -28.90 6.74
N LEU A 45 -3.38 -30.17 6.37
CA LEU A 45 -4.47 -31.13 6.36
C LEU A 45 -5.01 -31.37 7.78
N GLU A 46 -6.29 -31.05 8.00
CA GLU A 46 -6.98 -31.37 9.24
C GLU A 46 -7.34 -32.85 9.30
N ILE A 47 -6.81 -33.56 10.30
CA ILE A 47 -7.17 -34.97 10.54
C ILE A 47 -8.53 -35.01 11.22
N PRO A 48 -9.53 -35.71 10.65
CA PRO A 48 -10.86 -35.79 11.25
C PRO A 48 -10.82 -36.59 12.57
N GLN A 49 -11.67 -36.19 13.51
CA GLN A 49 -11.85 -36.84 14.82
C GLN A 49 -12.39 -38.28 14.69
N THR A 50 -13.13 -38.56 13.62
CA THR A 50 -13.71 -39.87 13.33
C THR A 50 -13.17 -40.44 12.03
N ARG A 51 -13.10 -41.77 11.93
CA ARG A 51 -12.65 -42.48 10.72
C ARG A 51 -13.79 -42.76 9.73
N ASP A 52 -14.97 -42.24 10.03
CA ASP A 52 -16.14 -42.39 9.18
C ASP A 52 -15.98 -41.52 7.94
N LEU A 53 -16.31 -42.09 6.78
CA LEU A 53 -16.28 -41.36 5.52
C LEU A 53 -17.51 -40.45 5.47
N PRO A 54 -17.37 -39.11 5.55
CA PRO A 54 -18.49 -38.22 5.32
C PRO A 54 -19.01 -38.43 3.90
N THR A 55 -20.31 -38.27 3.68
CA THR A 55 -20.87 -38.30 2.32
C THR A 55 -20.17 -37.27 1.46
N PRO A 56 -19.70 -37.64 0.24
CA PRO A 56 -19.05 -36.69 -0.66
C PRO A 56 -19.92 -35.46 -0.90
N THR A 57 -19.31 -34.29 -1.00
CA THR A 57 -19.97 -33.02 -1.36
C THR A 57 -19.47 -32.56 -2.74
N PRO A 58 -20.07 -33.07 -3.84
CA PRO A 58 -19.69 -32.65 -5.19
C PRO A 58 -19.84 -31.14 -5.37
N GLY A 59 -18.79 -30.47 -5.85
CA GLY A 59 -18.77 -29.02 -6.03
C GLY A 59 -18.61 -28.20 -4.74
N GLY A 60 -18.36 -28.85 -3.60
CA GLY A 60 -18.00 -28.17 -2.35
C GLY A 60 -16.60 -27.55 -2.41
N THR A 61 -16.34 -26.57 -1.55
CA THR A 61 -15.01 -25.98 -1.38
C THR A 61 -14.11 -26.93 -0.60
N ASN A 62 -12.86 -27.06 -1.03
CA ASN A 62 -11.85 -27.78 -0.26
C ASN A 62 -11.50 -26.96 0.99
N ARG A 63 -11.30 -27.63 2.13
CA ARG A 63 -10.92 -26.98 3.40
C ARG A 63 -9.46 -26.58 3.45
N ALA A 64 -8.61 -27.24 2.67
CA ALA A 64 -7.18 -26.95 2.59
C ALA A 64 -6.83 -25.88 1.54
N ASP A 65 -7.82 -25.45 0.75
CA ASP A 65 -7.60 -24.37 -0.21
C ASP A 65 -7.60 -23.03 0.56
N PRO A 66 -6.56 -22.20 0.40
CA PRO A 66 -6.48 -20.93 1.10
C PRO A 66 -7.64 -20.02 0.71
N SER A 67 -8.13 -19.24 1.68
CA SER A 67 -9.20 -18.26 1.46
C SER A 67 -8.70 -16.85 1.80
N PRO A 68 -7.85 -16.23 0.95
CA PRO A 68 -7.13 -15.00 1.31
C PRO A 68 -8.04 -13.86 1.78
N ASN A 69 -9.24 -13.75 1.18
CA ASN A 69 -10.23 -12.75 1.57
C ASN A 69 -10.79 -13.02 2.97
N ALA A 70 -11.13 -14.27 3.29
CA ALA A 70 -11.65 -14.63 4.61
C ALA A 70 -10.56 -14.47 5.68
N ASP A 71 -9.32 -14.88 5.37
CA ASP A 71 -8.18 -14.78 6.28
C ASP A 71 -7.83 -13.32 6.58
N ALA A 72 -7.84 -12.47 5.55
CA ALA A 72 -7.67 -11.02 5.73
C ALA A 72 -8.77 -10.41 6.59
N ILE A 73 -10.04 -10.82 6.39
CA ILE A 73 -11.16 -10.35 7.21
C ILE A 73 -10.96 -10.76 8.68
N VAL A 74 -10.55 -12.00 8.95
CA VAL A 74 -10.28 -12.48 10.31
C VAL A 74 -9.11 -11.74 10.95
N ALA A 75 -8.02 -11.52 10.20
CA ALA A 75 -6.86 -10.75 10.68
C ALA A 75 -7.23 -9.30 11.05
N LEU A 76 -8.19 -8.71 10.34
CA LEU A 76 -8.75 -7.38 10.64
C LEU A 76 -9.82 -7.41 11.76
N GLY A 77 -10.06 -8.57 12.38
CA GLY A 77 -11.03 -8.74 13.47
C GLY A 77 -12.47 -8.96 13.03
N GLY A 78 -12.72 -9.22 11.76
CA GLY A 78 -14.04 -9.48 11.18
C GLY A 78 -14.43 -10.96 11.15
N SER A 79 -15.66 -11.23 10.74
CA SER A 79 -16.18 -12.59 10.55
C SER A 79 -15.88 -13.11 9.13
N PRO A 80 -15.38 -14.35 8.96
CA PRO A 80 -15.18 -14.95 7.63
C PRO A 80 -16.49 -15.11 6.83
N SER A 81 -17.67 -15.01 7.45
CA SER A 81 -18.93 -14.96 6.69
C SER A 81 -19.14 -13.65 5.92
N ALA A 82 -18.38 -12.60 6.25
CA ALA A 82 -18.49 -11.29 5.60
C ALA A 82 -18.00 -11.27 4.14
N GLN A 83 -17.14 -12.22 3.72
CA GLN A 83 -16.78 -12.35 2.30
C GLN A 83 -17.95 -12.77 1.41
N ILE A 84 -18.96 -13.45 1.97
CA ILE A 84 -20.14 -13.95 1.23
C ILE A 84 -21.31 -12.98 1.39
N ALA A 85 -21.34 -12.22 2.48
CA ALA A 85 -22.34 -11.20 2.71
C ALA A 85 -22.06 -9.97 1.83
N GLY A 86 -22.70 -9.91 0.66
CA GLY A 86 -22.81 -8.69 -0.14
C GLY A 86 -23.67 -7.61 0.52
N GLY A 87 -23.48 -7.35 1.82
CA GLY A 87 -24.35 -6.47 2.60
C GLY A 87 -23.79 -6.12 3.97
N VAL A 88 -24.47 -5.15 4.59
CA VAL A 88 -24.17 -4.65 5.94
C VAL A 88 -24.40 -5.76 6.96
N PRO A 89 -23.46 -6.05 7.89
CA PRO A 89 -23.66 -7.02 8.96
C PRO A 89 -24.91 -6.71 9.79
N ALA A 90 -25.60 -7.73 10.31
CA ALA A 90 -26.81 -7.55 11.10
C ALA A 90 -26.60 -6.66 12.35
N GLY A 91 -25.39 -6.72 12.95
CA GLY A 91 -25.00 -5.85 14.08
C GLY A 91 -24.90 -4.37 13.71
N ASP A 92 -24.62 -4.05 12.45
CA ASP A 92 -24.40 -2.69 11.96
C ASP A 92 -25.66 -2.11 11.28
N ALA A 93 -26.74 -2.89 11.17
CA ALA A 93 -27.97 -2.49 10.50
C ALA A 93 -28.60 -1.23 11.14
N ALA A 94 -28.55 -1.11 12.48
CA ALA A 94 -29.06 0.06 13.19
C ALA A 94 -28.21 1.32 12.91
N LEU A 95 -26.89 1.18 12.84
CA LEU A 95 -25.98 2.28 12.48
C LEU A 95 -26.22 2.72 11.04
N VAL A 96 -26.30 1.78 10.11
CA VAL A 96 -26.55 2.10 8.70
C VAL A 96 -27.91 2.78 8.53
N ALA A 97 -28.97 2.28 9.16
CA ALA A 97 -30.29 2.94 9.14
C ALA A 97 -30.24 4.37 9.69
N GLN A 98 -29.48 4.61 10.76
CA GLN A 98 -29.33 5.93 11.36
C GLN A 98 -28.54 6.90 10.46
N THR A 99 -27.51 6.42 9.76
CA THR A 99 -26.69 7.22 8.84
C THR A 99 -27.41 7.50 7.52
N SER A 100 -28.19 6.55 7.01
CA SER A 100 -28.94 6.68 5.76
C SER A 100 -30.24 7.49 5.88
N ARG A 101 -30.56 8.03 7.07
CA ARG A 101 -31.83 8.73 7.35
C ARG A 101 -32.12 9.93 6.45
N TYR A 102 -31.08 10.55 5.89
CA TYR A 102 -31.22 11.71 4.99
C TYR A 102 -31.30 11.31 3.51
N GLY A 103 -31.39 10.01 3.22
CA GLY A 103 -31.34 9.47 1.87
C GLY A 103 -29.91 9.25 1.39
N VAL A 104 -29.73 8.16 0.65
CA VAL A 104 -28.48 7.84 -0.07
C VAL A 104 -28.89 7.51 -1.49
N ASP A 105 -28.26 8.16 -2.46
CA ASP A 105 -28.45 7.79 -3.86
C ASP A 105 -27.80 6.42 -4.10
N PRO A 106 -28.59 5.38 -4.45
CA PRO A 106 -28.04 4.04 -4.71
C PRO A 106 -27.06 4.02 -5.88
N ASN A 107 -27.13 5.01 -6.78
CA ASN A 107 -26.30 5.13 -7.96
C ASN A 107 -25.06 6.03 -7.76
N ILE A 108 -24.83 6.56 -6.54
CA ILE A 108 -23.75 7.52 -6.29
C ILE A 108 -22.37 7.00 -6.69
N ARG A 109 -22.13 5.69 -6.59
CA ARG A 109 -20.85 5.07 -6.96
C ARG A 109 -20.57 5.19 -8.47
N ALA A 110 -21.58 4.97 -9.30
CA ALA A 110 -21.45 5.10 -10.76
C ALA A 110 -21.28 6.57 -11.17
N VAL A 111 -22.00 7.47 -10.50
CA VAL A 111 -21.85 8.92 -10.70
C VAL A 111 -20.43 9.38 -10.36
N LEU A 112 -19.93 9.04 -9.18
CA LEU A 112 -18.58 9.40 -8.74
C LEU A 112 -17.49 8.81 -9.66
N ALA A 113 -17.66 7.57 -10.13
CA ALA A 113 -16.73 6.96 -11.06
C ALA A 113 -16.68 7.71 -12.40
N ALA A 114 -17.84 8.09 -12.94
CA ALA A 114 -17.91 8.87 -14.18
C ALA A 114 -17.31 10.28 -14.02
N GLU A 115 -17.55 10.94 -12.89
CA GLU A 115 -16.98 12.26 -12.58
C GLU A 115 -15.46 12.22 -12.38
N ASP A 116 -14.96 11.19 -11.70
CA ASP A 116 -13.53 10.92 -11.52
C ASP A 116 -12.84 10.75 -12.88
N GLU A 117 -13.39 9.88 -13.74
CA GLU A 117 -12.85 9.65 -15.08
C GLU A 117 -12.86 10.95 -15.91
N ALA A 118 -13.96 11.71 -15.88
CA ALA A 118 -14.05 12.99 -16.57
C ALA A 118 -13.03 14.02 -16.06
N ARG A 119 -12.72 14.03 -14.75
CA ARG A 119 -11.68 14.89 -14.16
C ARG A 119 -10.28 14.45 -14.62
N LEU A 120 -9.98 13.15 -14.54
CA LEU A 120 -8.69 12.61 -14.99
C LEU A 120 -8.47 12.82 -16.49
N ASN A 121 -9.51 12.65 -17.32
CA ASN A 121 -9.45 12.91 -18.76
C ASN A 121 -9.14 14.37 -19.08
N ARG A 122 -9.69 15.33 -18.31
CA ARG A 122 -9.34 16.75 -18.44
C ARG A 122 -7.88 17.03 -18.02
N ALA A 123 -7.43 16.43 -16.93
CA ALA A 123 -6.05 16.58 -16.45
C ALA A 123 -5.01 15.96 -17.41
N ARG A 124 -5.35 14.86 -18.08
CA ARG A 124 -4.52 14.25 -19.13
C ARG A 124 -4.43 15.14 -20.36
N ARG A 125 -5.54 15.75 -20.78
CA ARG A 125 -5.60 16.67 -21.93
C ARG A 125 -4.84 17.98 -21.71
N SER A 126 -4.81 18.51 -20.49
CA SER A 126 -4.09 19.76 -20.19
C SER A 126 -2.57 19.60 -20.13
N ASN A 127 -2.05 18.37 -20.15
CA ASN A 127 -0.62 18.09 -20.12
C ASN A 127 -0.23 17.00 -21.13
N VAL A 128 -0.42 17.36 -22.40
CA VAL A 128 -0.19 16.53 -23.60
C VAL A 128 1.24 16.00 -23.68
N ILE A 129 2.21 16.73 -23.12
CA ILE A 129 3.62 16.33 -23.09
C ILE A 129 3.89 15.71 -21.71
N ASN A 130 3.65 14.40 -21.58
CA ASN A 130 4.02 13.61 -20.39
C ASN A 130 5.26 12.74 -20.68
N PRO A 131 6.47 13.31 -20.74
CA PRO A 131 7.66 12.58 -21.22
C PRO A 131 8.11 11.44 -20.29
N LEU A 132 7.55 11.35 -19.09
CA LEU A 132 7.92 10.38 -18.06
C LEU A 132 6.74 9.48 -17.65
N GLY A 133 5.63 9.45 -18.41
CA GLY A 133 4.49 8.59 -18.12
C GLY A 133 3.87 8.77 -16.72
N ARG A 134 4.12 9.91 -16.06
CA ARG A 134 3.74 10.10 -14.66
C ARG A 134 2.22 10.05 -14.48
N ASP A 135 1.78 9.36 -13.43
CA ASP A 135 0.38 9.34 -13.03
C ASP A 135 -0.16 10.77 -12.82
N ARG A 136 -1.36 11.02 -13.34
CA ARG A 136 -2.05 12.32 -13.25
C ARG A 136 -3.02 12.39 -12.08
N TYR A 137 -3.21 11.31 -11.34
CA TYR A 137 -4.09 11.26 -10.19
C TYR A 137 -3.71 12.32 -9.13
N PHE A 138 -2.50 12.28 -8.57
CA PHE A 138 -2.12 13.24 -7.52
C PHE A 138 -2.14 14.71 -7.97
N PRO A 139 -1.64 15.09 -9.16
CA PRO A 139 -1.79 16.46 -9.65
C PRO A 139 -3.24 16.90 -9.86
N ALA A 140 -4.10 16.00 -10.35
CA ALA A 140 -5.53 16.30 -10.56
C ALA A 140 -6.24 16.58 -9.23
N TYR A 141 -5.85 15.86 -8.16
CA TYR A 141 -6.44 15.94 -6.83
C TYR A 141 -5.65 16.77 -5.82
N ARG A 142 -4.65 17.54 -6.28
CA ARG A 142 -3.74 18.27 -5.39
C ARG A 142 -4.42 19.29 -4.47
N ARG A 143 -5.62 19.73 -4.84
CA ARG A 143 -6.40 20.71 -4.06
C ARG A 143 -7.26 20.04 -2.99
N GLU A 144 -7.62 18.78 -3.21
CA GLU A 144 -8.31 17.95 -2.23
C GLU A 144 -7.33 17.22 -1.29
N ALA A 145 -6.03 17.26 -1.57
CA ALA A 145 -5.01 16.71 -0.69
C ALA A 145 -4.92 17.52 0.62
N LEU A 146 -5.06 16.82 1.75
CA LEU A 146 -4.93 17.39 3.08
C LEU A 146 -3.51 17.16 3.62
N ASP A 147 -2.97 18.15 4.32
CA ASP A 147 -1.78 17.96 5.14
C ASP A 147 -2.19 17.23 6.43
N ALA A 148 -1.72 15.99 6.57
CA ALA A 148 -2.07 15.13 7.69
C ALA A 148 -1.70 15.74 9.06
N SER A 149 -0.57 16.44 9.14
CA SER A 149 -0.09 17.05 10.38
C SER A 149 -0.93 18.28 10.77
N ALA A 150 -1.22 19.13 9.79
CA ALA A 150 -2.05 20.32 9.99
C ALA A 150 -3.51 19.96 10.31
N GLU A 151 -4.06 18.95 9.65
CA GLU A 151 -5.42 18.48 9.90
C GLU A 151 -5.55 17.81 11.27
N LEU A 152 -4.53 17.06 11.70
CA LEU A 152 -4.49 16.48 13.04
C LEU A 152 -4.50 17.58 14.12
N ALA A 153 -3.66 18.61 13.97
CA ALA A 153 -3.65 19.74 14.89
C ALA A 153 -5.02 20.44 14.96
N ARG A 154 -5.64 20.69 13.79
CA ARG A 154 -7.00 21.26 13.70
C ARG A 154 -8.04 20.42 14.43
N LEU A 155 -7.98 19.10 14.29
CA LEU A 155 -8.91 18.17 14.96
C LEU A 155 -8.69 18.15 16.48
N GLN A 156 -7.44 18.20 16.92
CA GLN A 156 -7.08 18.30 18.35
C GLN A 156 -7.61 19.60 18.98
N ASP A 157 -7.46 20.73 18.29
CA ASP A 157 -7.98 22.04 18.74
C ASP A 157 -9.51 22.06 18.85
N LEU A 158 -10.20 21.28 17.99
CA LEU A 158 -11.65 21.09 18.04
C LEU A 158 -12.08 20.06 19.11
N GLY A 159 -11.14 19.50 19.87
CA GLY A 159 -11.40 18.48 20.88
C GLY A 159 -11.79 17.12 20.29
N VAL A 160 -11.59 16.90 19.00
CA VAL A 160 -11.87 15.63 18.33
C VAL A 160 -10.72 14.67 18.58
N ARG A 161 -11.00 13.56 19.27
CA ARG A 161 -10.01 12.52 19.52
C ARG A 161 -9.79 11.69 18.25
N VAL A 162 -8.65 11.89 17.60
CA VAL A 162 -8.18 11.02 16.52
C VAL A 162 -7.38 9.86 17.14
N PRO A 163 -7.82 8.61 17.01
CA PRO A 163 -7.03 7.47 17.48
C PRO A 163 -5.72 7.43 16.69
N GLN A 164 -4.61 7.63 17.40
CA GLN A 164 -3.27 7.48 16.83
C GLN A 164 -2.92 6.00 16.76
N VAL A 165 -2.24 5.61 15.70
CA VAL A 165 -1.59 4.31 15.63
C VAL A 165 -0.54 4.28 16.77
N PRO A 166 -0.54 3.27 17.66
CA PRO A 166 0.45 3.19 18.73
C PRO A 166 1.86 3.29 18.16
N SER A 167 2.75 4.09 18.77
CA SER A 167 4.11 4.30 18.27
C SER A 167 4.86 2.98 18.03
N GLU A 168 4.64 2.00 18.90
CA GLU A 168 5.19 0.64 18.78
C GLU A 168 4.90 -0.02 17.42
N THR A 169 3.72 0.23 16.84
CA THR A 169 3.34 -0.35 15.54
C THR A 169 3.87 0.43 14.34
N VAL A 170 4.17 1.72 14.52
CA VAL A 170 4.86 2.53 13.51
C VAL A 170 6.33 2.12 13.44
N ASP A 171 7.00 2.03 14.60
CA ASP A 171 8.39 1.62 14.72
C ASP A 171 8.61 0.18 14.20
N ALA A 172 7.66 -0.73 14.46
CA ALA A 172 7.66 -2.09 13.92
C ALA A 172 7.54 -2.13 12.38
N GLY A 173 6.76 -1.21 11.80
CA GLY A 173 6.61 -1.09 10.35
C GLY A 173 7.87 -0.51 9.68
N GLU A 174 8.49 0.48 10.30
CA GLU A 174 9.73 1.12 9.82
C GLU A 174 10.92 0.15 9.89
N THR A 175 11.03 -0.61 10.98
CA THR A 175 12.05 -1.67 11.10
C THR A 175 11.80 -2.82 10.12
N ALA A 176 10.55 -3.18 9.85
CA ALA A 176 10.21 -4.18 8.82
C ALA A 176 10.54 -3.70 7.39
N GLY A 177 10.42 -2.40 7.12
CA GLY A 177 10.78 -1.77 5.84
C GLY A 177 12.26 -1.44 5.69
N SER A 178 13.02 -1.40 6.79
CA SER A 178 14.45 -1.09 6.77
C SER A 178 15.27 -2.16 6.05
N GLY A 179 16.29 -1.73 5.31
CA GLY A 179 17.27 -2.61 4.68
C GLY A 179 17.99 -3.48 5.71
N LEU A 180 18.77 -4.47 5.24
CA LEU A 180 19.47 -5.43 6.09
C LEU A 180 20.29 -4.77 7.21
N LEU A 181 20.87 -3.58 6.95
CA LEU A 181 21.64 -2.81 7.92
C LEU A 181 20.77 -2.17 8.99
N GLY A 182 19.62 -1.59 8.62
CA GLY A 182 18.66 -1.06 9.58
C GLY A 182 18.10 -2.13 10.51
N ARG A 183 17.84 -3.35 10.01
CA ARG A 183 17.43 -4.49 10.84
C ARG A 183 18.51 -4.98 11.82
N LEU A 184 19.78 -4.67 11.56
CA LEU A 184 20.90 -4.97 12.44
C LEU A 184 21.24 -3.81 13.39
N GLY A 185 20.40 -2.76 13.45
CA GLY A 185 20.61 -1.58 14.30
C GLY A 185 21.69 -0.63 13.78
N VAL A 186 22.03 -0.72 12.50
CA VAL A 186 22.98 0.17 11.82
C VAL A 186 22.18 1.15 10.97
N ASP A 187 21.88 2.31 11.53
CA ASP A 187 21.24 3.39 10.77
C ASP A 187 22.17 3.84 9.64
N GLU A 188 21.64 3.84 8.42
CA GLU A 188 22.36 4.22 7.20
C GLU A 188 22.80 5.69 7.20
N ASN A 189 22.26 6.50 8.13
CA ASN A 189 22.58 7.91 8.32
C ASN A 189 23.71 8.16 9.34
N CYS A 190 24.36 7.11 9.86
CA CYS A 190 25.46 7.26 10.81
C CYS A 190 26.81 6.93 10.17
N VAL A 191 27.77 7.82 10.33
CA VAL A 191 29.13 7.65 9.84
C VAL A 191 30.09 7.46 11.02
N PHE A 192 30.96 6.45 10.94
CA PHE A 192 32.06 6.29 11.90
C PHE A 192 33.20 7.23 11.51
N THR A 193 33.45 8.24 12.34
CA THR A 193 34.50 9.24 12.09
C THR A 193 35.32 9.48 13.35
N THR A 194 36.58 9.85 13.17
CA THR A 194 37.47 10.33 14.24
C THR A 194 37.39 11.85 14.40
N VAL A 195 36.69 12.55 13.49
CA VAL A 195 36.58 14.01 13.47
C VAL A 195 35.77 14.47 14.69
N GLY A 196 36.37 15.32 15.53
CA GLY A 196 35.74 15.85 16.77
C GLY A 196 35.94 14.99 18.03
N SER A 197 36.63 13.85 17.94
CA SER A 197 36.92 12.98 19.09
C SER A 197 38.17 13.48 19.83
N PRO A 198 38.06 13.96 21.09
CA PRO A 198 39.20 14.50 21.85
C PRO A 198 40.29 13.46 22.12
N ASP A 199 39.94 12.18 22.06
CA ASP A 199 40.82 11.05 22.34
C ASP A 199 41.30 10.32 21.07
N GLY A 200 40.95 10.81 19.88
CA GLY A 200 41.30 10.18 18.59
C GLY A 200 40.64 8.83 18.30
N ARG A 201 39.73 8.38 19.17
CA ARG A 201 38.97 7.13 18.99
C ARG A 201 37.82 7.33 18.00
N LEU A 202 37.57 6.34 17.16
CA LEU A 202 36.40 6.28 16.28
C LEU A 202 35.12 6.39 17.11
N ARG A 203 34.24 7.33 16.74
CA ARG A 203 32.89 7.48 17.31
C ARG A 203 31.86 7.41 16.18
N ARG A 204 30.69 6.88 16.50
CA ARG A 204 29.51 6.91 15.60
C ARG A 204 28.90 8.30 15.71
N VAL A 205 28.75 9.00 14.59
CA VAL A 205 28.08 10.30 14.53
C VAL A 205 26.88 10.13 13.60
N CYS A 206 25.69 10.33 14.13
CA CYS A 206 24.43 10.27 13.41
C CYS A 206 23.96 11.69 13.11
N THR A 207 23.38 11.93 11.93
CA THR A 207 23.00 13.28 11.47
C THR A 207 21.93 13.95 12.35
N ASP A 208 21.19 13.17 13.13
CA ASP A 208 20.09 13.67 13.97
C ASP A 208 20.55 14.14 15.36
N ASP A 209 21.77 13.77 15.78
CA ASP A 209 22.39 14.24 17.04
C ASP A 209 23.01 15.64 16.92
N ALA A 210 22.94 16.26 15.73
CA ALA A 210 23.47 17.60 15.46
C ALA A 210 22.46 18.74 15.72
N ALA A 211 21.27 18.40 16.22
CA ALA A 211 20.20 19.34 16.54
C ALA A 211 19.90 19.38 18.05
N GLU A 212 20.93 19.67 18.86
CA GLU A 212 20.77 20.27 20.21
C GLU A 212 21.91 21.26 20.49
#